data_AF-A0A928R6Y9-F1
#
_entry.id   AF-A0A928R6Y9-F1
#
_cell.length_a   1.000
_cell.length_b   1.000
_cell.length_c   1.000
_cell.angle_alpha   90.00
_cell.angle_beta   90.00
_cell.angle_gamma   90.00
#
_symmetry.space_group_name_H-M   'P 1'
#
loop_
_entity.id
_entity.type
_entity.pdbx_description
1 polymer ?
#
loop_
_entity_poly.entity_id
_entity_poly.type
_entity_poly.pdbx_seq_one_letter_code
_entity_poly.pdbx_strand_id
1 'polypeptide(L)' 'PEGVEGRVPYKGMLSETIYQLMGGLRSGMGYCGTADIEALKENGKFVKITGAGLKESHPHDISITKEAPNYSISID' A
#
# COMPACT_ATOMS: atom_id res chain seq x y z
N PRO A 1 -9.70 -28.84 3.25
CA PRO A 1 -8.56 -28.08 2.69
C PRO A 1 -8.67 -26.60 3.08
N GLU A 2 -7.55 -25.98 3.50
CA GLU A 2 -7.48 -24.62 4.06
C GLU A 2 -6.84 -23.62 3.09
N GLY A 3 -6.89 -23.92 1.79
CA GLY A 3 -6.31 -23.10 0.73
C GLY A 3 -7.03 -23.27 -0.61
N VAL A 4 -6.82 -22.30 -1.51
CA VAL A 4 -7.30 -22.26 -2.88
C VAL A 4 -6.12 -22.11 -3.85
N GLU A 5 -6.29 -22.56 -5.09
CA GLU A 5 -5.32 -22.36 -6.16
C GLU A 5 -5.71 -21.14 -7.01
N GLY A 6 -4.72 -20.37 -7.46
CA GLY A 6 -4.94 -19.16 -8.23
C GLY A 6 -3.69 -18.73 -9.01
N ARG A 7 -3.84 -17.69 -9.83
CA ARG A 7 -2.75 -17.08 -10.60
C ARG A 7 -2.70 -15.59 -10.27
N VAL A 8 -1.51 -15.01 -10.37
CA VAL A 8 -1.28 -13.57 -10.20
C VAL A 8 -0.46 -13.02 -11.36
N PRO A 9 -0.61 -11.74 -11.73
CA PRO A 9 0.21 -11.11 -12.77
C PRO A 9 1.70 -11.16 -12.45
N TYR A 10 2.52 -11.29 -13.50
CA TYR A 10 3.97 -11.15 -13.38
C TYR A 10 4.35 -9.71 -13.04
N LYS A 11 5.19 -9.50 -12.02
CA LYS A 11 5.50 -8.18 -11.44
C LYS A 11 6.90 -7.63 -11.78
N GLY A 12 7.60 -8.21 -12.75
CA GLY A 12 8.95 -7.76 -13.12
C GLY A 12 10.03 -8.21 -12.13
N MET A 13 11.06 -7.38 -11.94
CA MET A 13 12.18 -7.71 -11.07
C MET A 13 11.84 -7.49 -9.60
N LEU A 14 12.34 -8.37 -8.72
CA LEU A 14 12.14 -8.25 -7.28
C LEU A 14 12.60 -6.88 -6.74
N SER A 15 13.72 -6.37 -7.25
CA SER A 15 14.27 -5.07 -6.85
C SER A 15 13.30 -3.90 -7.05
N GLU A 16 12.48 -3.93 -8.10
CA GLU A 16 11.50 -2.88 -8.40
C GLU A 16 10.37 -2.88 -7.37
N THR A 17 9.87 -4.07 -7.01
CA THR A 17 8.86 -4.21 -5.96
C THR A 17 9.40 -3.75 -4.60
N ILE A 18 10.61 -4.18 -4.23
CA ILE A 18 11.23 -3.77 -2.96
C ILE A 18 11.44 -2.26 -2.92
N TYR A 19 11.85 -1.63 -4.03
CA TYR A 19 12.01 -0.19 -4.11
C TYR A 19 10.69 0.56 -3.81
N GLN A 20 9.58 0.13 -4.42
CA GLN A 20 8.27 0.73 -4.16
C GLN A 20 7.79 0.54 -2.72
N LEU A 21 7.96 -0.67 -2.15
CA LEU A 21 7.60 -0.96 -0.76
C LEU A 21 8.41 -0.10 0.23
N MET A 22 9.72 0.00 0.02
CA MET A 22 10.59 0.82 0.87
C MET A 22 10.29 2.31 0.72
N GLY A 23 9.96 2.77 -0.49
CA GLY A 23 9.52 4.15 -0.73
C GLY A 23 8.26 4.50 0.06
N GLY A 24 7.25 3.62 0.00
CA GLY A 24 6.00 3.78 0.76
C GLY A 24 6.23 3.82 2.28
N LEU A 25 7.02 2.89 2.82
CA LEU A 25 7.36 2.86 4.24
C LEU A 25 8.05 4.14 4.70
N ARG A 26 9.07 4.60 3.95
CA ARG A 26 9.81 5.84 4.28
C ARG A 26 8.92 7.07 4.20
N SER A 27 8.01 7.13 3.21
CA SER A 27 7.03 8.22 3.14
C SER A 27 6.10 8.22 4.36
N GLY A 28 5.62 7.05 4.79
CA GLY A 28 4.80 6.91 5.99
C GLY A 28 5.54 7.34 7.27
N MET A 29 6.79 6.89 7.44
CA MET A 29 7.65 7.33 8.54
C MET A 29 7.87 8.85 8.54
N GLY A 30 8.00 9.46 7.36
CA GLY A 30 8.07 10.92 7.21
C GLY A 30 6.81 11.62 7.72
N TYR A 31 5.61 11.14 7.35
CA TYR A 31 4.34 11.69 7.86
C TYR A 31 4.16 11.50 9.37
N CYS A 32 4.67 10.40 9.93
CA CYS A 32 4.63 10.14 11.37
C CYS A 32 5.76 10.83 12.15
N GLY A 33 6.74 11.43 11.48
CA GLY A 33 7.90 12.06 12.12
C GLY A 33 8.83 11.07 12.83
N THR A 34 8.96 9.84 12.31
CA THR A 34 9.71 8.76 12.96
C THR A 34 11.00 8.45 12.20
N ALA A 35 12.14 8.45 12.91
CA ALA A 35 13.47 8.31 12.30
C ALA A 35 13.82 6.85 11.96
N ASP A 36 13.24 5.90 12.68
CA ASP A 36 13.47 4.46 12.51
C ASP A 36 12.20 3.63 12.78
N ILE A 37 12.32 2.31 12.64
CA ILE A 37 11.20 1.37 12.75
C ILE A 37 10.70 1.28 14.20
N GLU A 38 11.58 1.36 15.20
CA GLU A 38 11.17 1.27 16.60
C GLU A 38 10.41 2.53 17.00
N ALA A 39 10.90 3.70 16.60
CA ALA A 39 10.19 4.96 16.77
C ALA A 39 8.80 4.93 16.10
N LEU A 40 8.66 4.32 14.91
CA LEU A 40 7.37 4.15 14.26
C LEU A 40 6.42 3.26 15.05
N LYS A 41 6.90 2.14 15.58
CA LYS A 41 6.08 1.21 16.37
C LYS A 41 5.61 1.84 17.69
N GLU A 42 6.48 2.60 18.34
CA GLU A 42 6.18 3.22 19.64
C GLU A 42 5.30 4.47 19.52
N ASN A 43 5.54 5.29 18.49
CA ASN A 43 4.92 6.62 18.38
C ASN A 43 3.82 6.70 17.30
N GLY A 44 3.76 5.73 16.39
CA GLY A 44 2.72 5.67 15.37
C GLY A 44 1.33 5.50 15.99
N LYS A 45 0.37 6.31 15.55
CA LYS A 45 -1.01 6.28 16.04
C LYS A 45 -1.97 5.90 14.94
N PHE A 46 -2.87 4.97 15.25
CA PHE A 46 -3.97 4.61 14.38
C PHE A 46 -5.25 5.35 14.77
N VAL A 47 -6.08 5.60 13.77
CA VAL A 47 -7.46 6.06 13.96
C VAL A 47 -8.40 5.06 13.30
N LYS A 48 -9.53 4.81 13.94
CA LYS A 48 -10.56 3.93 13.36
C LYS A 48 -11.33 4.71 12.29
N ILE A 49 -11.41 4.13 11.09
CA ILE A 49 -12.18 4.68 9.97
C ILE A 49 -13.42 3.82 9.70
N THR A 50 -14.39 4.39 8.99
CA THR A 50 -15.58 3.67 8.50
C THR A 50 -15.31 3.06 7.12
N GLY A 51 -16.22 2.24 6.61
CA GLY A 51 -16.15 1.75 5.22
C GLY A 51 -16.22 2.87 4.18
N ALA A 52 -16.88 4.00 4.50
CA ALA A 52 -16.86 5.19 3.66
C ALA A 52 -15.47 5.84 3.64
N GLY A 53 -14.81 5.94 4.81
CA GLY A 53 -13.43 6.43 4.89
C GLY A 53 -12.42 5.53 4.15
N LEU A 54 -12.67 4.22 4.10
CA LEU A 54 -11.85 3.32 3.30
C LEU A 54 -12.01 3.60 1.80
N LYS A 55 -13.24 3.80 1.32
CA LYS A 55 -13.47 4.19 -0.08
C LYS A 55 -12.81 5.53 -0.41
N GLU A 56 -12.90 6.50 0.49
CA GLU A 56 -12.24 7.81 0.37
C GLU A 56 -10.71 7.71 0.29
N SER A 57 -10.12 6.74 1.00
CA SER A 57 -8.66 6.54 1.01
C SER A 57 -8.10 6.04 -0.33
N HIS A 58 -8.91 5.34 -1.13
CA HIS A 58 -8.54 4.86 -2.46
C HIS A 58 -8.89 5.92 -3.53
N PRO A 59 -8.19 5.97 -4.68
CA PRO A 59 -8.68 6.70 -5.84
C PRO A 59 -10.13 6.34 -6.14
N HIS A 60 -11.00 7.35 -6.14
CA HIS A 60 -12.42 7.22 -6.43
C HIS A 60 -12.85 8.35 -7.39
N ASP A 61 -13.95 8.12 -8.12
CA ASP A 61 -14.56 9.08 -9.07
C ASP A 61 -13.62 9.58 -10.19
N ILE A 62 -12.64 8.75 -10.58
CA ILE A 62 -11.71 9.03 -11.68
C ILE A 62 -11.39 7.78 -12.50
N SER A 63 -11.15 7.94 -13.80
CA SER A 63 -10.63 6.88 -14.67
C SER A 63 -9.11 6.87 -14.67
N ILE A 64 -8.51 5.80 -14.15
CA ILE A 64 -7.06 5.58 -14.19
C ILE A 64 -6.67 5.17 -15.62
N THR A 65 -5.91 6.02 -16.32
CA THR A 65 -5.49 5.78 -17.72
C THR A 65 -4.09 5.18 -17.84
N LYS A 66 -3.32 5.20 -16.76
CA LYS A 66 -1.98 4.62 -16.67
C LYS A 66 -1.80 4.00 -15.29
N GLU A 67 -1.31 2.76 -15.27
CA GLU A 67 -1.03 2.05 -14.03
C GLU A 67 0.16 2.68 -13.29
N ALA A 68 0.03 2.79 -11.97
CA ALA A 68 1.10 3.25 -11.09
C ALA A 68 1.91 2.04 -10.60
N PRO A 69 3.24 2.14 -10.47
CA PRO A 69 4.09 1.01 -10.09
C PRO A 69 3.84 0.50 -8.66
N ASN A 70 3.14 1.28 -7.83
CA ASN A 70 2.81 0.96 -6.43
C ASN A 70 1.30 0.95 -6.15
N TYR A 71 0.45 1.04 -7.19
CA TYR A 71 -1.00 1.00 -7.02
C TYR A 71 -1.66 0.31 -8.21
N SER A 72 -2.13 -0.92 -7.97
CA SER A 72 -2.86 -1.75 -8.92
C SER A 72 -4.20 -2.13 -8.31
N ILE A 73 -5.30 -1.89 -9.02
CA ILE A 73 -6.60 -2.44 -8.64
C ILE A 73 -6.69 -3.81 -9.28
N SER A 74 -6.68 -4.88 -8.48
CA SER A 74 -7.09 -6.19 -8.95
C SER A 74 -8.59 -6.14 -9.20
N ILE A 75 -8.97 -5.97 -10.46
CA ILE A 75 -10.33 -6.27 -10.93
C ILE A 75 -10.34 -7.77 -11.16
N ASP A 76 -10.85 -8.52 -10.19
CA ASP A 76 -11.48 -9.82 -10.47
C ASP A 76 -13.00 -9.59 -10.57
#